data_AF-A0A0C3RRC1-F1
#
_entry.id   AF-A0A0C3RRC1-F1
#
_cell.length_a   1.000
_cell.length_b   1.000
_cell.length_c   1.000
_cell.angle_alpha   90.00
_cell.angle_beta   90.00
_cell.angle_gamma   90.00
#
_symmetry.space_group_name_H-M   'P 1'
#
loop_
_entity.id
_entity.type
_entity.pdbx_description
1 polymer ?
#
loop_
_entity_poly.entity_id
_entity_poly.type
_entity_poly.pdbx_seq_one_letter_code
_entity_poly.pdbx_strand_id
1 'polypeptide(L)'
;MSTTYTVPPWLKEPSSPEVPYSAKKALGDLNGIAYALHLFLASHMFESEEYCNKSDPKKERLYFATGFGLIQCVKGLMSFEDVDLLAAIGHVKHGNAIAQQHRKRSAALATRIAGLVLSSLNTSGVNFIKSMTDIERHAELVYAETLFEKALVGIAYSGDWFAFIKEALNMRTAFNTYRQLGRYLEEMDAAAQAVGKKEDTSIDAHFRSGVYLGVGMSNLILSIMPSRLLALIELFGYKGDRHIGLQMLYKAGGWTKEADEPAVGSAQEGVRRTICDMALIIFHLVFSAFTFEGIDMSMAEKILNYNIKRYPNGVFFLFGQGRLKLCRSQPAEALAYYQRAMEVQNQYRNLHHISFWEMSVANLALWDISASLECWRKLHAEATWSKATYAYGTAVCLLELGTAEGREEATRLMHEVPELRQRIAGKSIPLEKFIARKARKFTEQGGRLALAGLEFAYVFLGIAHAPHAVVQARMLPQVDALLARLDACKGRPGEYEGGHGYWDDLCLARFLQGICLRYIAYPDPDAVVDGSDEPESGKTDAQGRAAAAFEANLRDAANIQYDHYLLYYTHYEYGRLLACQGDKEGARRHLDLVMSGKALEMPPASRKGKYSMESALHIRTHAALEALELNRRL
;
A
#
# COMPACT_ATOMS: atom_id res chain seq x y z
N MET A 1 33.70 4.58 4.89
CA MET A 1 33.94 5.51 3.77
C MET A 1 32.59 6.05 3.33
N SER A 2 32.31 7.33 3.57
CA SER A 2 31.07 7.95 3.11
C SER A 2 31.19 8.12 1.59
N THR A 3 30.62 7.21 0.81
CA THR A 3 30.39 7.44 -0.61
C THR A 3 29.38 8.57 -0.72
N THR A 4 29.86 9.80 -0.94
CA THR A 4 29.03 10.91 -1.38
C THR A 4 28.43 10.52 -2.74
N TYR A 5 27.18 10.07 -2.74
CA TYR A 5 26.47 9.77 -3.98
C TYR A 5 26.30 11.08 -4.76
N THR A 6 26.72 11.08 -6.02
CA THR A 6 26.69 12.27 -6.87
C THR A 6 25.34 12.41 -7.56
N VAL A 7 24.85 13.65 -7.67
CA VAL A 7 23.67 14.00 -8.46
C VAL A 7 23.82 13.43 -9.89
N PRO A 8 22.77 12.82 -10.48
CA PRO A 8 22.85 12.28 -11.84
C PRO A 8 23.35 13.34 -12.85
N PRO A 9 24.29 13.01 -13.76
CA PRO A 9 24.90 14.00 -14.66
C PRO A 9 23.93 14.76 -15.58
N TRP A 10 22.77 14.17 -15.85
CA TRP A 10 21.73 14.77 -16.67
C TRP A 10 20.92 15.84 -15.93
N LEU A 11 20.91 15.81 -14.59
CA LEU A 11 20.15 16.72 -13.74
C LEU A 11 20.96 17.99 -13.49
N LYS A 12 20.57 19.08 -14.16
CA LYS A 12 21.25 20.39 -14.09
C LYS A 12 20.34 21.43 -13.44
N GLU A 13 20.90 22.22 -12.51
CA GLU A 13 20.17 23.32 -11.88
C GLU A 13 19.72 24.34 -12.94
N PRO A 14 18.42 24.69 -13.01
CA PRO A 14 17.93 25.69 -13.95
C PRO A 14 18.25 27.11 -13.46
N SER A 15 18.01 28.11 -14.32
CA SER A 15 18.17 29.51 -13.95
C SER A 15 17.30 29.88 -12.74
N SER A 16 17.83 30.76 -11.87
CA SER A 16 17.09 31.29 -10.73
C SER A 16 15.74 31.90 -11.16
N PRO A 17 14.69 31.75 -10.33
CA PRO A 17 13.38 32.34 -10.64
C PRO A 17 13.42 33.87 -10.78
N GLU A 18 12.55 34.44 -11.63
CA GLU A 18 12.45 35.89 -11.85
C GLU A 18 12.06 36.64 -10.56
N VAL A 19 12.75 37.74 -10.24
CA VAL A 19 12.49 38.60 -9.08
C VAL A 19 12.24 40.04 -9.55
N PRO A 20 11.15 40.72 -9.13
CA PRO A 20 10.13 40.26 -8.18
C PRO A 20 9.19 39.18 -8.76
N TYR A 21 8.53 38.42 -7.89
CA TYR A 21 7.53 37.44 -8.32
C TYR A 21 6.38 38.11 -9.09
N SER A 22 5.93 37.48 -10.17
CA SER A 22 4.78 37.91 -10.96
C SER A 22 3.83 36.74 -11.15
N ALA A 23 2.62 36.86 -10.59
CA ALA A 23 1.55 35.86 -10.74
C ALA A 23 1.20 35.58 -12.22
N LYS A 24 1.41 36.56 -13.11
CA LYS A 24 1.19 36.42 -14.57
C LYS A 24 2.25 35.58 -15.27
N LYS A 25 3.35 35.22 -14.58
CA LYS A 25 4.45 34.39 -15.09
C LYS A 25 4.68 33.17 -14.21
N ALA A 26 3.69 32.76 -13.40
CA ALA A 26 3.82 31.68 -12.42
C ALA A 26 4.27 30.33 -13.02
N LEU A 27 3.98 30.07 -14.31
CA LEU A 27 4.41 28.86 -15.00
C LEU A 27 5.93 28.82 -15.27
N GLY A 28 6.64 29.95 -15.19
CA GLY A 28 8.09 30.00 -15.32
C GLY A 28 8.83 29.21 -14.21
N ASP A 29 8.16 28.94 -13.09
CA ASP A 29 8.71 28.17 -11.97
C ASP A 29 8.72 26.65 -12.23
N LEU A 30 8.06 26.15 -13.29
CA LEU A 30 7.90 24.72 -13.58
C LEU A 30 9.23 23.96 -13.72
N ASN A 31 10.21 24.55 -14.40
CA ASN A 31 11.53 23.94 -14.56
C ASN A 31 12.26 23.83 -13.21
N GLY A 32 12.13 24.85 -12.36
CA GLY A 32 12.70 24.86 -11.02
C GLY A 32 12.09 23.79 -10.12
N ILE A 33 10.76 23.70 -10.06
CA ILE A 33 10.13 22.68 -9.22
C ILE A 33 10.35 21.25 -9.77
N ALA A 34 10.46 21.08 -11.09
CA ALA A 34 10.84 19.81 -11.69
C ALA A 34 12.26 19.40 -11.27
N TYR A 35 13.21 20.34 -11.26
CA TYR A 35 14.56 20.09 -10.74
C TYR A 35 14.54 19.64 -9.28
N ALA A 36 13.78 20.32 -8.42
CA ALA A 36 13.61 19.90 -7.02
C ALA A 36 13.05 18.48 -6.90
N LEU A 37 11.99 18.17 -7.66
CA LEU A 37 11.42 16.82 -7.70
C LEU A 37 12.46 15.77 -8.11
N HIS A 38 13.27 16.04 -9.14
CA HIS A 38 14.30 15.10 -9.59
C HIS A 38 15.44 14.93 -8.56
N LEU A 39 15.82 15.99 -7.83
CA LEU A 39 16.74 15.86 -6.69
C LEU A 39 16.13 14.93 -5.63
N PHE A 40 14.88 15.15 -5.25
CA PHE A 40 14.17 14.32 -4.28
C PHE A 40 14.13 12.85 -4.71
N LEU A 41 13.80 12.58 -5.98
CA LEU A 41 13.76 11.23 -6.56
C LEU A 41 15.13 10.57 -6.67
N ALA A 42 16.20 11.35 -6.81
CA ALA A 42 17.58 10.90 -6.80
C ALA A 42 18.17 10.69 -5.39
N SER A 43 17.34 10.78 -4.34
CA SER A 43 17.73 10.72 -2.92
C SER A 43 18.53 11.92 -2.39
N HIS A 44 18.52 13.05 -3.10
CA HIS A 44 19.06 14.34 -2.66
C HIS A 44 17.94 15.20 -2.05
N MET A 45 17.35 14.71 -0.96
CA MET A 45 16.11 15.27 -0.41
C MET A 45 16.35 16.60 0.31
N PHE A 46 17.44 16.74 1.06
CA PHE A 46 17.78 18.03 1.68
C PHE A 46 18.13 19.09 0.64
N GLU A 47 18.85 18.73 -0.42
CA GLU A 47 19.17 19.64 -1.51
C GLU A 47 17.90 20.07 -2.26
N SER A 48 16.93 19.16 -2.43
CA SER A 48 15.61 19.50 -2.97
C SER A 48 14.89 20.54 -2.10
N GLU A 49 14.87 20.34 -0.77
CA GLU A 49 14.24 21.28 0.17
C GLU A 49 14.96 22.64 0.21
N GLU A 50 16.29 22.62 0.27
CA GLU A 50 17.13 23.82 0.25
C GLU A 50 16.92 24.60 -1.05
N TYR A 51 16.88 23.92 -2.19
CA TYR A 51 16.61 24.54 -3.48
C TYR A 51 15.22 25.21 -3.51
N CYS A 52 14.19 24.56 -2.99
CA CYS A 52 12.85 25.17 -2.86
C CYS A 52 12.88 26.41 -1.93
N ASN A 53 13.63 26.35 -0.83
CA ASN A 53 13.75 27.46 0.11
C ASN A 53 14.51 28.66 -0.48
N LYS A 54 15.60 28.41 -1.22
CA LYS A 54 16.38 29.42 -1.95
C LYS A 54 15.56 30.06 -3.08
N SER A 55 14.78 29.25 -3.81
CA SER A 55 14.01 29.69 -4.97
C SER A 55 12.73 30.45 -4.61
N ASP A 56 12.12 30.13 -3.46
CA ASP A 56 10.95 30.81 -2.94
C ASP A 56 11.04 31.06 -1.41
N PRO A 57 11.86 32.03 -0.97
CA PRO A 57 12.05 32.31 0.46
C PRO A 57 10.75 32.74 1.16
N LYS A 58 9.89 33.46 0.45
CA LYS A 58 8.60 33.96 0.96
C LYS A 58 7.45 32.97 0.82
N LYS A 59 7.67 31.83 0.14
CA LYS A 59 6.65 30.83 -0.16
C LYS A 59 5.46 31.44 -0.93
N GLU A 60 5.70 32.40 -1.81
CA GLU A 60 4.66 33.16 -2.52
C GLU A 60 4.43 32.68 -3.95
N ARG A 61 5.28 31.78 -4.46
CA ARG A 61 5.22 31.27 -5.82
C ARG A 61 4.32 30.05 -5.91
N LEU A 62 3.45 30.00 -6.91
CA LEU A 62 2.45 28.95 -7.07
C LEU A 62 3.05 27.53 -7.00
N TYR A 63 4.06 27.25 -7.83
CA TYR A 63 4.62 25.91 -7.94
C TYR A 63 5.59 25.54 -6.83
N PHE A 64 6.42 26.47 -6.36
CA PHE A 64 7.31 26.20 -5.23
C PHE A 64 6.56 26.03 -3.92
N ALA A 65 5.55 26.85 -3.64
CA ALA A 65 4.77 26.71 -2.40
C ALA A 65 4.00 25.37 -2.35
N THR A 66 3.39 24.96 -3.46
CA THR A 66 2.63 23.70 -3.54
C THR A 66 3.56 22.49 -3.56
N GLY A 67 4.62 22.50 -4.38
CA GLY A 67 5.59 21.39 -4.44
C GLY A 67 6.40 21.22 -3.15
N PHE A 68 6.75 22.31 -2.45
CA PHE A 68 7.35 22.21 -1.11
C PHE A 68 6.36 21.63 -0.10
N GLY A 69 5.07 22.01 -0.18
CA GLY A 69 4.01 21.38 0.61
C GLY A 69 3.94 19.86 0.43
N LEU A 70 4.05 19.38 -0.81
CA LEU A 70 4.10 17.95 -1.12
C LEU A 70 5.33 17.25 -0.51
N ILE A 71 6.52 17.86 -0.57
CA ILE A 71 7.72 17.30 0.09
C ILE A 71 7.50 17.16 1.59
N GLN A 72 6.93 18.18 2.24
CA GLN A 72 6.63 18.14 3.66
C GLN A 72 5.53 17.10 3.97
N CYS A 73 4.54 16.89 3.10
CA CYS A 73 3.57 15.80 3.22
C CYS A 73 4.24 14.44 3.29
N VAL A 74 5.16 14.15 2.36
CA VAL A 74 5.88 12.88 2.33
C VAL A 74 6.64 12.71 3.65
N LYS A 75 7.36 13.73 4.10
CA LYS A 75 8.10 13.70 5.38
C LYS A 75 7.18 13.42 6.58
N GLY A 76 6.07 14.15 6.70
CA GLY A 76 5.12 13.99 7.81
C GLY A 76 4.44 12.62 7.83
N LEU A 77 4.02 12.10 6.67
CA LEU A 77 3.43 10.76 6.58
C LEU A 77 4.43 9.66 6.90
N MET A 78 5.72 9.89 6.60
CA MET A 78 6.78 8.92 6.85
C MET A 78 7.23 8.86 8.31
N SER A 79 7.28 9.99 9.01
CA SER A 79 7.64 10.01 10.44
C SER A 79 6.47 9.66 11.33
N PHE A 80 5.26 10.02 10.91
CA PHE A 80 4.04 9.96 11.72
C PHE A 80 4.20 10.62 13.11
N GLU A 81 5.08 11.61 13.21
CA GLU A 81 5.22 12.44 14.40
C GLU A 81 4.28 13.64 14.30
N ASP A 82 3.62 13.97 15.41
CA ASP A 82 2.67 15.09 15.46
C ASP A 82 3.28 16.40 14.96
N VAL A 83 4.56 16.65 15.28
CA VAL A 83 5.28 17.86 14.87
C VAL A 83 5.42 17.93 13.35
N ASP A 84 5.83 16.83 12.71
CA ASP A 84 6.01 16.79 11.25
C ASP A 84 4.67 16.79 10.52
N LEU A 85 3.65 16.06 11.02
CA LEU A 85 2.30 16.05 10.47
C LEU A 85 1.67 17.45 10.52
N LEU A 86 1.83 18.18 11.64
CA LEU A 86 1.36 19.55 11.79
C LEU A 86 2.10 20.52 10.87
N ALA A 87 3.42 20.38 10.74
CA ALA A 87 4.22 21.18 9.82
C ALA A 87 3.75 20.98 8.36
N ALA A 88 3.57 19.72 7.95
CA ALA A 88 3.03 19.37 6.64
C ALA A 88 1.64 19.99 6.40
N ILE A 89 0.70 19.86 7.36
CA ILE A 89 -0.62 20.50 7.29
C ILE A 89 -0.50 22.02 7.09
N GLY A 90 0.43 22.67 7.79
CA GLY A 90 0.70 24.10 7.66
C GLY A 90 1.14 24.48 6.25
N HIS A 91 2.16 23.79 5.72
CA HIS A 91 2.70 24.07 4.39
C HIS A 91 1.68 23.80 3.27
N VAL A 92 0.91 22.73 3.35
CA VAL A 92 -0.11 22.42 2.34
C VAL A 92 -1.27 23.42 2.39
N LYS A 93 -1.71 23.84 3.58
CA LYS A 93 -2.73 24.90 3.71
C LYS A 93 -2.24 26.20 3.09
N HIS A 94 -0.97 26.54 3.30
CA HIS A 94 -0.35 27.71 2.68
C HIS A 94 -0.31 27.59 1.15
N GLY A 95 0.20 26.47 0.62
CA GLY A 95 0.19 26.18 -0.82
C GLY A 95 -1.22 26.24 -1.42
N ASN A 96 -2.22 25.72 -0.71
CA ASN A 96 -3.63 25.80 -1.12
C ASN A 96 -4.14 27.25 -1.19
N ALA A 97 -3.74 28.09 -0.23
CA ALA A 97 -4.09 29.51 -0.24
C ALA A 97 -3.42 30.26 -1.41
N ILE A 98 -2.15 29.97 -1.70
CA ILE A 98 -1.46 30.52 -2.87
C ILE A 98 -2.15 30.07 -4.17
N ALA A 99 -2.48 28.77 -4.30
CA ALA A 99 -3.25 28.27 -5.44
C ALA A 99 -4.58 29.00 -5.61
N GLN A 100 -5.32 29.19 -4.52
CA GLN A 100 -6.59 29.91 -4.51
C GLN A 100 -6.49 31.36 -5.01
N GLN A 101 -5.36 32.05 -4.78
CA GLN A 101 -5.12 33.40 -5.29
C GLN A 101 -4.91 33.45 -6.82
N HIS A 102 -4.43 32.35 -7.41
CA HIS A 102 -4.16 32.23 -8.85
C HIS A 102 -5.34 31.64 -9.63
N ARG A 103 -6.35 31.10 -8.94
CA ARG A 103 -7.58 30.58 -9.58
C ARG A 103 -8.42 31.72 -10.15
N LYS A 104 -9.18 31.40 -11.20
CA LYS A 104 -10.16 32.30 -11.78
C LYS A 104 -11.16 32.75 -10.70
N ARG A 105 -11.33 34.07 -10.53
CA ARG A 105 -12.23 34.61 -9.51
C ARG A 105 -13.64 34.07 -9.71
N SER A 106 -14.20 33.53 -8.63
CA SER A 106 -15.59 33.12 -8.61
C SER A 106 -16.50 34.30 -8.94
N ALA A 107 -17.42 34.09 -9.88
CA ALA A 107 -18.44 35.09 -10.18
C ALA A 107 -19.33 35.33 -8.94
N ALA A 108 -19.89 36.55 -8.84
CA ALA A 108 -20.81 36.92 -7.76
C ALA A 108 -22.00 35.94 -7.70
N LEU A 109 -22.62 35.80 -6.52
CA LEU A 109 -23.70 34.83 -6.29
C LEU A 109 -24.84 34.98 -7.32
N ALA A 110 -25.20 36.21 -7.68
CA ALA A 110 -26.18 36.51 -8.72
C ALA A 110 -25.79 35.95 -10.10
N THR A 111 -24.52 36.05 -10.48
CA THR A 111 -24.00 35.51 -11.74
C THR A 111 -23.97 33.98 -11.74
N ARG A 112 -23.71 33.35 -10.58
CA ARG A 112 -23.79 31.88 -10.45
C ARG A 112 -25.22 31.37 -10.66
N ILE A 113 -26.21 32.07 -10.09
CA ILE A 113 -27.63 31.72 -10.28
C ILE A 113 -28.05 31.95 -11.74
N ALA A 114 -27.64 33.06 -12.35
CA ALA A 114 -27.89 33.34 -13.77
C ALA A 114 -27.25 32.29 -14.70
N GLY A 115 -26.07 31.79 -14.35
CA GLY A 115 -25.35 30.74 -15.08
C GLY A 115 -26.07 29.38 -15.09
N LEU A 116 -27.02 29.11 -14.18
CA LEU A 116 -27.87 27.92 -14.23
C LEU A 116 -28.92 27.99 -15.36
N VAL A 117 -29.26 29.18 -15.83
CA VAL A 117 -30.28 29.43 -16.86
C VAL A 117 -29.66 29.82 -18.20
N LEU A 118 -28.56 30.59 -18.18
CA LEU A 118 -27.87 31.07 -19.37
C LEU A 118 -26.52 30.36 -19.52
N SER A 119 -26.41 29.50 -20.54
CA SER A 119 -25.20 28.71 -20.81
C SER A 119 -23.94 29.56 -21.07
N SER A 120 -24.13 30.81 -21.52
CA SER A 120 -23.07 31.80 -21.74
C SER A 120 -22.49 32.41 -20.47
N LEU A 121 -23.18 32.26 -19.33
CA LEU A 121 -22.76 32.73 -18.00
C LEU A 121 -22.30 31.57 -17.09
N ASN A 122 -22.01 30.40 -17.67
CA ASN A 122 -21.63 29.21 -16.93
C ASN A 122 -20.39 29.46 -16.05
N THR A 123 -20.55 29.29 -14.73
CA THR A 123 -19.50 29.47 -13.73
C THR A 123 -18.89 28.14 -13.27
N SER A 124 -19.14 27.05 -14.01
CA SER A 124 -18.63 25.70 -13.73
C SER A 124 -18.63 24.84 -15.00
N GLY A 125 -17.96 23.69 -14.97
CA GLY A 125 -17.93 22.73 -16.08
C GLY A 125 -16.88 23.06 -17.16
N VAL A 126 -16.90 22.30 -18.26
CA VAL A 126 -15.81 22.34 -19.26
C VAL A 126 -15.70 23.69 -19.96
N ASN A 127 -16.82 24.33 -20.31
CA ASN A 127 -16.82 25.68 -20.90
C ASN A 127 -16.20 26.74 -19.98
N PHE A 128 -16.38 26.61 -18.66
CA PHE A 128 -15.72 27.50 -17.71
C PHE A 128 -14.21 27.29 -17.73
N ILE A 129 -13.73 26.05 -17.80
CA ILE A 129 -12.30 25.72 -17.91
C ILE A 129 -11.71 26.23 -19.25
N LYS A 130 -12.44 26.10 -20.38
CA LYS A 130 -12.02 26.67 -21.67
C LYS A 130 -11.80 28.18 -21.62
N SER A 131 -12.53 28.88 -20.74
CA SER A 131 -12.42 30.32 -20.58
C SER A 131 -11.28 30.76 -19.65
N MET A 132 -10.52 29.81 -19.08
CA MET A 132 -9.38 30.09 -18.18
C MET A 132 -8.10 30.27 -18.99
N THR A 133 -7.22 31.13 -18.48
CA THR A 133 -5.81 31.17 -18.88
C THR A 133 -5.08 29.89 -18.43
N ASP A 134 -3.91 29.63 -19.00
CA ASP A 134 -3.08 28.47 -18.62
C ASP A 134 -2.75 28.50 -17.13
N ILE A 135 -2.38 29.67 -16.59
CA ILE A 135 -2.09 29.85 -15.16
C ILE A 135 -3.30 29.50 -14.29
N GLU A 136 -4.51 29.94 -14.67
CA GLU A 136 -5.73 29.63 -13.93
C GLU A 136 -6.05 28.12 -13.98
N ARG A 137 -5.82 27.45 -15.11
CA ARG A 137 -5.97 25.99 -15.23
C ARG A 137 -4.97 25.24 -14.34
N HIS A 138 -3.70 25.62 -14.37
CA HIS A 138 -2.69 25.07 -13.47
C HIS A 138 -3.03 25.36 -12.00
N ALA A 139 -3.59 26.53 -11.69
CA ALA A 139 -4.03 26.87 -10.33
C ALA A 139 -5.18 25.98 -9.85
N GLU A 140 -6.16 25.64 -10.71
CA GLU A 140 -7.20 24.64 -10.39
C GLU A 140 -6.60 23.26 -10.11
N LEU A 141 -5.62 22.85 -10.92
CA LEU A 141 -4.92 21.57 -10.77
C LEU A 141 -4.19 21.48 -9.41
N VAL A 142 -3.30 22.43 -9.10
CA VAL A 142 -2.52 22.39 -7.86
C VAL A 142 -3.37 22.70 -6.61
N TYR A 143 -4.50 23.39 -6.78
CA TYR A 143 -5.49 23.53 -5.71
C TYR A 143 -6.13 22.18 -5.35
N ALA A 144 -6.47 21.36 -6.35
CA ALA A 144 -6.99 20.01 -6.11
C ALA A 144 -5.94 19.09 -5.46
N GLU A 145 -4.68 19.17 -5.92
CA GLU A 145 -3.55 18.43 -5.33
C GLU A 145 -3.37 18.78 -3.85
N THR A 146 -3.23 20.06 -3.52
CA THR A 146 -3.07 20.49 -2.13
C THR A 146 -4.30 20.21 -1.25
N LEU A 147 -5.52 20.24 -1.79
CA LEU A 147 -6.70 19.80 -1.04
C LEU A 147 -6.63 18.31 -0.69
N PHE A 148 -6.20 17.48 -1.64
CA PHE A 148 -6.04 16.05 -1.44
C PHE A 148 -4.92 15.75 -0.42
N GLU A 149 -3.74 16.35 -0.59
CA GLU A 149 -2.61 16.26 0.34
C GLU A 149 -3.01 16.64 1.77
N LYS A 150 -3.71 17.78 1.93
CA LYS A 150 -4.19 18.25 3.22
C LYS A 150 -5.14 17.23 3.85
N ALA A 151 -6.05 16.66 3.05
CA ALA A 151 -6.98 15.67 3.55
C ALA A 151 -6.25 14.39 4.00
N LEU A 152 -5.23 13.95 3.25
CA LEU A 152 -4.43 12.77 3.59
C LEU A 152 -3.68 12.96 4.92
N VAL A 153 -2.91 14.05 5.06
CA VAL A 153 -2.17 14.34 6.30
C VAL A 153 -3.12 14.67 7.45
N GLY A 154 -4.24 15.36 7.15
CA GLY A 154 -5.28 15.65 8.12
C GLY A 154 -5.93 14.39 8.70
N ILE A 155 -6.18 13.37 7.86
CA ILE A 155 -6.69 12.06 8.32
C ILE A 155 -5.64 11.35 9.17
N ALA A 156 -4.37 11.34 8.73
CA ALA A 156 -3.26 10.73 9.46
C ALA A 156 -3.08 11.35 10.85
N TYR A 157 -3.16 12.67 10.96
CA TYR A 157 -3.09 13.41 12.22
C TYR A 157 -4.39 13.31 13.05
N SER A 158 -5.55 13.16 12.41
CA SER A 158 -6.83 13.23 13.12
C SER A 158 -7.02 12.05 14.07
N GLY A 159 -7.17 12.36 15.36
CA GLY A 159 -7.58 11.40 16.39
C GLY A 159 -9.10 11.25 16.55
N ASP A 160 -9.91 12.00 15.80
CA ASP A 160 -11.37 12.08 15.96
C ASP A 160 -12.15 11.90 14.64
N TRP A 161 -13.35 11.34 14.77
CA TRP A 161 -14.26 10.99 13.68
C TRP A 161 -14.83 12.21 12.93
N PHE A 162 -15.08 13.34 13.60
CA PHE A 162 -15.63 14.52 12.93
C PHE A 162 -14.60 15.18 12.00
N ALA A 163 -13.32 15.19 12.40
CA ALA A 163 -12.23 15.66 11.56
C ALA A 163 -12.10 14.81 10.27
N PHE A 164 -12.24 13.49 10.38
CA PHE A 164 -12.26 12.59 9.22
C PHE A 164 -13.36 12.95 8.21
N ILE A 165 -14.59 13.22 8.66
CA ILE A 165 -15.70 13.63 7.76
C ILE A 165 -15.36 14.92 7.02
N LYS A 166 -14.79 15.91 7.72
CA LYS A 166 -14.37 17.18 7.11
C LYS A 166 -13.33 16.96 6.02
N GLU A 167 -12.35 16.09 6.25
CA GLU A 167 -11.32 15.79 5.26
C GLU A 167 -11.86 14.96 4.07
N ALA A 168 -12.86 14.09 4.29
CA ALA A 168 -13.56 13.41 3.21
C ALA A 168 -14.29 14.39 2.27
N LEU A 169 -14.85 15.50 2.79
CA LEU A 169 -15.43 16.56 1.95
C LEU A 169 -14.38 17.32 1.13
N ASN A 170 -13.16 17.49 1.67
CA ASN A 170 -12.04 18.07 0.91
C ASN A 170 -11.61 17.13 -0.22
N MET A 171 -11.48 15.82 0.03
CA MET A 171 -11.20 14.82 -1.00
C MET A 171 -12.26 14.83 -2.11
N ARG A 172 -13.54 14.91 -1.75
CA ARG A 172 -14.64 15.03 -2.72
C ARG A 172 -14.46 16.25 -3.63
N THR A 173 -14.07 17.38 -3.06
CA THR A 173 -13.84 18.61 -3.83
C THR A 173 -12.66 18.44 -4.80
N ALA A 174 -11.55 17.86 -4.34
CA ALA A 174 -10.39 17.57 -5.19
C ALA A 174 -10.77 16.62 -6.35
N PHE A 175 -11.48 15.52 -6.07
CA PHE A 175 -11.89 14.54 -7.08
C PHE A 175 -12.83 15.14 -8.13
N ASN A 176 -13.72 16.05 -7.73
CA ASN A 176 -14.55 16.79 -8.67
C ASN A 176 -13.73 17.68 -9.59
N THR A 177 -12.77 18.43 -9.04
CA THR A 177 -11.91 19.29 -9.85
C THR A 177 -11.16 18.46 -10.88
N TYR A 178 -10.53 17.35 -10.48
CA TYR A 178 -9.87 16.44 -11.43
C TYR A 178 -10.81 15.91 -12.50
N ARG A 179 -12.03 15.50 -12.14
CA ARG A 179 -13.03 15.03 -13.10
C ARG A 179 -13.38 16.12 -14.14
N GLN A 180 -13.50 17.38 -13.72
CA GLN A 180 -13.78 18.48 -14.64
C GLN A 180 -12.58 18.80 -15.54
N LEU A 181 -11.35 18.81 -15.00
CA LEU A 181 -10.14 19.00 -15.79
C LEU A 181 -9.92 17.83 -16.78
N GLY A 182 -10.23 16.60 -16.38
CA GLY A 182 -10.19 15.41 -17.24
C GLY A 182 -11.14 15.52 -18.42
N ARG A 183 -12.41 15.88 -18.17
CA ARG A 183 -13.39 16.14 -19.25
C ARG A 183 -12.95 17.26 -20.18
N TYR A 184 -12.30 18.29 -19.66
CA TYR A 184 -11.72 19.35 -20.49
C TYR A 184 -10.64 18.80 -21.42
N LEU A 185 -9.69 18.00 -20.91
CA LEU A 185 -8.68 17.36 -21.77
C LEU A 185 -9.31 16.46 -22.84
N GLU A 186 -10.29 15.62 -22.46
CA GLU A 186 -10.99 14.73 -23.39
C GLU A 186 -11.66 15.51 -24.54
N GLU A 187 -12.33 16.64 -24.23
CA GLU A 187 -13.00 17.45 -25.24
C GLU A 187 -12.00 18.18 -26.17
N MET A 188 -10.88 18.66 -25.64
CA MET A 188 -9.84 19.31 -26.44
C MET A 188 -9.12 18.31 -27.34
N ASP A 189 -8.78 17.13 -26.82
CA ASP A 189 -8.16 16.07 -27.60
C ASP A 189 -9.10 15.51 -28.68
N ALA A 190 -10.39 15.35 -28.38
CA ALA A 190 -11.38 14.95 -29.38
C ALA A 190 -11.50 15.97 -30.53
N ALA A 191 -11.47 17.27 -30.22
CA ALA A 191 -11.47 18.33 -31.23
C ALA A 191 -10.19 18.31 -32.07
N ALA A 192 -9.02 18.05 -31.46
CA ALA A 192 -7.75 17.91 -32.16
C ALA A 192 -7.73 16.67 -33.08
N GLN A 193 -8.29 15.55 -32.62
CA GLN A 193 -8.43 14.31 -33.40
C GLN A 193 -9.34 14.48 -34.60
N ALA A 194 -10.42 15.25 -34.48
CA ALA A 194 -11.31 15.58 -35.60
C ALA A 194 -10.60 16.32 -36.75
N VAL A 195 -9.45 16.97 -36.48
CA VAL A 195 -8.61 17.64 -37.48
C VAL A 195 -7.30 16.89 -37.75
N GLY A 196 -7.21 15.61 -37.37
CA GLY A 196 -6.09 14.73 -37.69
C GLY A 196 -4.86 14.84 -36.78
N LYS A 197 -4.96 15.53 -35.63
CA LYS A 197 -3.90 15.57 -34.61
C LYS A 197 -4.11 14.46 -33.57
N LYS A 198 -3.02 13.98 -32.95
CA LYS A 198 -3.10 12.97 -31.88
C LYS A 198 -3.81 13.52 -30.63
N GLU A 199 -3.48 14.75 -30.26
CA GLU A 199 -3.97 15.47 -29.08
C GLU A 199 -3.84 16.99 -29.28
N ASP A 200 -4.45 17.78 -28.39
CA ASP A 200 -4.34 19.23 -28.42
C ASP A 200 -2.97 19.70 -27.88
N THR A 201 -2.13 20.20 -28.79
CA THR A 201 -0.77 20.69 -28.50
C THR A 201 -0.73 22.06 -27.84
N SER A 202 -1.88 22.75 -27.69
CA SER A 202 -1.97 24.00 -26.91
C SER A 202 -1.97 23.75 -25.39
N ILE A 203 -2.10 22.49 -24.98
CA ILE A 203 -2.08 22.07 -23.58
C ILE A 203 -0.72 21.46 -23.29
N ASP A 204 0.04 22.06 -22.39
CA ASP A 204 1.38 21.61 -22.06
C ASP A 204 1.39 20.28 -21.28
N ALA A 205 2.54 19.62 -21.30
CA ALA A 205 2.73 18.33 -20.66
C ALA A 205 2.62 18.39 -19.12
N HIS A 206 2.96 19.52 -18.48
CA HIS A 206 2.89 19.64 -17.01
C HIS A 206 1.44 19.65 -16.53
N PHE A 207 0.55 20.40 -17.19
CA PHE A 207 -0.88 20.34 -16.90
C PHE A 207 -1.45 18.95 -17.19
N ARG A 208 -1.16 18.42 -18.39
CA ARG A 208 -1.67 17.12 -18.85
C ARG A 208 -1.30 15.98 -17.89
N SER A 209 -0.03 15.89 -17.50
CA SER A 209 0.44 14.87 -16.54
C SER A 209 -0.22 15.00 -15.16
N GLY A 210 -0.52 16.21 -14.69
CA GLY A 210 -1.21 16.41 -13.41
C GLY A 210 -2.68 16.02 -13.45
N VAL A 211 -3.38 16.32 -14.55
CA VAL A 211 -4.77 15.85 -14.74
C VAL A 211 -4.80 14.33 -14.83
N TYR A 212 -3.85 13.71 -15.54
CA TYR A 212 -3.71 12.26 -15.59
C TYR A 212 -3.48 11.64 -14.21
N LEU A 213 -2.58 12.21 -13.42
CA LEU A 213 -2.35 11.78 -12.04
C LEU A 213 -3.63 11.86 -11.21
N GLY A 214 -4.30 13.02 -11.21
CA GLY A 214 -5.48 13.26 -10.37
C GLY A 214 -6.69 12.42 -10.77
N VAL A 215 -6.99 12.30 -12.06
CA VAL A 215 -8.07 11.45 -12.56
C VAL A 215 -7.74 9.97 -12.32
N GLY A 216 -6.49 9.57 -12.56
CA GLY A 216 -6.00 8.22 -12.33
C GLY A 216 -6.14 7.79 -10.87
N MET A 217 -5.55 8.58 -9.97
CA MET A 217 -5.56 8.31 -8.53
C MET A 217 -6.95 8.36 -7.92
N SER A 218 -7.80 9.32 -8.30
CA SER A 218 -9.16 9.39 -7.76
C SER A 218 -9.99 8.15 -8.13
N ASN A 219 -9.90 7.69 -9.38
CA ASN A 219 -10.56 6.45 -9.80
C ASN A 219 -9.99 5.21 -9.08
N LEU A 220 -8.66 5.09 -8.97
CA LEU A 220 -8.03 3.97 -8.27
C LEU A 220 -8.44 3.92 -6.80
N ILE A 221 -8.31 5.02 -6.06
CA ILE A 221 -8.66 5.11 -4.64
C ILE A 221 -10.12 4.71 -4.42
N LEU A 222 -11.03 5.23 -5.25
CA LEU A 222 -12.45 4.89 -5.15
C LEU A 222 -12.72 3.42 -5.48
N SER A 223 -11.99 2.82 -6.42
CA SER A 223 -12.16 1.41 -6.82
C SER A 223 -11.72 0.38 -5.77
N ILE A 224 -10.90 0.77 -4.80
CA ILE A 224 -10.39 -0.12 -3.75
C ILE A 224 -11.06 0.12 -2.39
N MET A 225 -12.05 1.03 -2.33
CA MET A 225 -12.73 1.30 -1.07
C MET A 225 -13.60 0.12 -0.64
N PRO A 226 -13.67 -0.18 0.66
CA PRO A 226 -14.62 -1.15 1.19
C PRO A 226 -16.05 -0.81 0.78
N SER A 227 -16.83 -1.83 0.39
CA SER A 227 -18.20 -1.69 -0.15
C SER A 227 -19.14 -0.81 0.71
N ARG A 228 -19.01 -0.84 2.05
CA ARG A 228 -19.79 0.02 2.95
C ARG A 228 -19.45 1.50 2.83
N LEU A 229 -18.18 1.84 2.60
CA LEU A 229 -17.75 3.23 2.37
C LEU A 229 -18.07 3.66 0.93
N LEU A 230 -17.94 2.73 -0.02
CA LEU A 230 -18.31 2.96 -1.41
C LEU A 230 -19.79 3.33 -1.55
N ALA A 231 -20.70 2.60 -0.92
CA ALA A 231 -22.13 2.89 -0.96
C ALA A 231 -22.49 4.30 -0.46
N LEU A 232 -21.78 4.80 0.57
CA LEU A 232 -21.95 6.17 1.06
C LEU A 232 -21.47 7.21 0.05
N ILE A 233 -20.39 6.92 -0.66
CA ILE A 233 -19.78 7.83 -1.64
C ILE A 233 -20.52 7.81 -2.97
N GLU A 234 -21.05 6.66 -3.39
CA GLU A 234 -21.93 6.49 -4.55
C GLU A 234 -23.25 7.24 -4.37
N LEU A 235 -23.78 7.35 -3.15
CA LEU A 235 -24.95 8.19 -2.85
C LEU A 235 -24.71 9.68 -3.21
N PHE A 236 -23.45 10.12 -3.22
CA PHE A 236 -23.07 11.47 -3.67
C PHE A 236 -22.68 11.54 -5.16
N GLY A 237 -22.87 10.46 -5.93
CA GLY A 237 -22.67 10.41 -7.39
C GLY A 237 -21.24 10.08 -7.85
N TYR A 238 -20.41 9.50 -6.98
CA TYR A 238 -19.04 9.11 -7.31
C TYR A 238 -18.90 7.60 -7.40
N LYS A 239 -18.44 7.14 -8.56
CA LYS A 239 -18.01 5.76 -8.77
C LYS A 239 -16.60 5.81 -9.35
N GLY A 240 -15.69 5.08 -8.74
CA GLY A 240 -14.35 4.87 -9.28
C GLY A 240 -14.35 3.73 -10.28
N ASP A 241 -13.52 3.84 -11.31
CA ASP A 241 -13.27 2.77 -12.26
C ASP A 241 -11.77 2.45 -12.29
N ARG A 242 -11.42 1.24 -11.85
CA ARG A 242 -10.03 0.79 -11.74
C ARG A 242 -9.29 0.85 -13.08
N HIS A 243 -9.95 0.48 -14.17
CA HIS A 243 -9.36 0.45 -15.51
C HIS A 243 -9.12 1.86 -16.04
N ILE A 244 -10.09 2.78 -15.87
CA ILE A 244 -9.89 4.20 -16.20
C ILE A 244 -8.74 4.77 -15.37
N GLY A 245 -8.70 4.43 -14.07
CA GLY A 245 -7.63 4.82 -13.16
C GLY A 245 -6.24 4.47 -13.69
N LEU A 246 -6.02 3.19 -14.00
CA LEU A 246 -4.76 2.70 -14.57
C LEU A 246 -4.47 3.31 -15.94
N GLN A 247 -5.46 3.36 -16.83
CA GLN A 247 -5.28 3.92 -18.17
C GLN A 247 -4.79 5.37 -18.13
N MET A 248 -5.35 6.19 -17.24
CA MET A 248 -4.94 7.59 -17.10
C MET A 248 -3.51 7.72 -16.58
N LEU A 249 -3.09 6.89 -15.61
CA LEU A 249 -1.71 6.89 -15.15
C LEU A 249 -0.74 6.42 -16.25
N TYR A 250 -1.09 5.37 -17.00
CA TYR A 250 -0.29 4.90 -18.15
C TYR A 250 -0.19 5.93 -19.29
N LYS A 251 -1.18 6.81 -19.47
CA LYS A 251 -1.12 7.86 -20.50
C LYS A 251 -0.01 8.88 -20.25
N ALA A 252 0.29 9.20 -19.00
CA ALA A 252 1.46 10.04 -18.69
C ALA A 252 2.73 9.37 -19.24
N GLY A 253 2.79 8.05 -19.04
CA GLY A 253 3.61 7.03 -19.67
C GLY A 253 3.86 7.13 -21.17
N GLY A 254 2.73 7.09 -21.87
CA GLY A 254 2.67 6.27 -23.06
C GLY A 254 3.10 4.81 -22.79
N TRP A 255 2.81 4.27 -21.59
CA TRP A 255 3.14 2.90 -21.23
C TRP A 255 2.19 1.93 -21.95
N THR A 256 2.76 0.87 -22.51
CA THR A 256 2.03 -0.17 -23.23
C THR A 256 2.61 -1.53 -22.88
N LYS A 257 1.87 -2.62 -23.13
CA LYS A 257 2.38 -3.97 -22.82
C LYS A 257 3.47 -4.39 -23.80
N GLU A 258 3.42 -3.86 -25.02
CA GLU A 258 4.23 -4.24 -26.16
C GLU A 258 5.65 -3.64 -26.10
N ALA A 259 5.81 -2.46 -25.50
CA ALA A 259 7.10 -1.79 -25.37
C ALA A 259 7.68 -1.92 -23.96
N ASP A 260 9.00 -2.01 -23.85
CA ASP A 260 9.71 -2.04 -22.55
C ASP A 260 10.07 -0.64 -22.04
N GLU A 261 10.01 0.35 -22.93
CA GLU A 261 10.34 1.75 -22.67
C GLU A 261 9.09 2.63 -22.94
N PRO A 262 8.94 3.78 -22.25
CA PRO A 262 7.76 4.62 -22.39
C PRO A 262 7.76 5.40 -23.71
N ALA A 263 6.58 5.56 -24.32
CA ALA A 263 6.46 6.35 -25.57
C ALA A 263 6.66 7.86 -25.35
N VAL A 264 6.44 8.36 -24.13
CA VAL A 264 6.80 9.73 -23.73
C VAL A 264 8.13 9.68 -22.99
N GLY A 265 9.19 10.13 -23.68
CA GLY A 265 10.55 10.19 -23.14
C GLY A 265 10.77 11.35 -22.17
N SER A 266 11.90 11.30 -21.47
CA SER A 266 12.31 12.26 -20.43
C SER A 266 12.23 13.74 -20.83
N ALA A 267 12.59 14.07 -22.07
CA ALA A 267 12.62 15.46 -22.54
C ALA A 267 11.23 16.06 -22.82
N GLN A 268 10.19 15.23 -22.91
CA GLN A 268 8.81 15.61 -23.26
C GLN A 268 7.84 15.39 -22.10
N GLU A 269 8.34 14.91 -20.95
CA GLU A 269 7.48 14.53 -19.84
C GLU A 269 6.98 15.75 -19.07
N GLY A 270 5.75 15.64 -18.56
CA GLY A 270 5.25 16.58 -17.57
C GLY A 270 5.82 16.28 -16.20
N VAL A 271 5.86 17.30 -15.33
CA VAL A 271 6.45 17.19 -13.99
C VAL A 271 5.78 16.12 -13.09
N ARG A 272 4.50 15.79 -13.32
CA ARG A 272 3.81 14.72 -12.56
C ARG A 272 4.06 13.31 -13.12
N ARG A 273 4.77 13.17 -14.24
CA ARG A 273 4.97 11.87 -14.89
C ARG A 273 5.56 10.83 -13.95
N THR A 274 6.67 11.13 -13.28
CA THR A 274 7.31 10.18 -12.38
C THR A 274 6.43 9.84 -11.18
N ILE A 275 5.54 10.73 -10.77
CA ILE A 275 4.54 10.46 -9.71
C ILE A 275 3.48 9.48 -10.20
N CYS A 276 3.05 9.56 -11.47
CA CYS A 276 2.21 8.51 -12.08
C CYS A 276 2.93 7.17 -12.12
N ASP A 277 4.20 7.14 -12.50
CA ASP A 277 5.01 5.92 -12.51
C ASP A 277 5.11 5.31 -11.09
N MET A 278 5.37 6.13 -10.07
CA MET A 278 5.38 5.68 -8.67
C MET A 278 4.01 5.15 -8.21
N ALA A 279 2.92 5.80 -8.60
CA ALA A 279 1.56 5.33 -8.29
C ALA A 279 1.27 3.95 -8.91
N LEU A 280 1.71 3.73 -10.16
CA LEU A 280 1.60 2.43 -10.84
C LEU A 280 2.45 1.36 -10.16
N ILE A 281 3.70 1.68 -9.78
CA ILE A 281 4.57 0.77 -9.03
C ILE A 281 3.91 0.37 -7.70
N ILE A 282 3.41 1.34 -6.93
CA ILE A 282 2.73 1.07 -5.67
C ILE A 282 1.49 0.20 -5.89
N PHE A 283 0.68 0.51 -6.90
CA PHE A 283 -0.51 -0.28 -7.21
C PHE A 283 -0.15 -1.74 -7.54
N HIS A 284 0.78 -1.96 -8.46
CA HIS A 284 1.12 -3.32 -8.91
C HIS A 284 1.88 -4.13 -7.87
N LEU A 285 2.73 -3.50 -7.06
CA LEU A 285 3.60 -4.21 -6.13
C LEU A 285 3.09 -4.27 -4.68
N VAL A 286 2.40 -3.23 -4.21
CA VAL A 286 1.92 -3.14 -2.82
C VAL A 286 0.44 -3.49 -2.74
N PHE A 287 -0.39 -3.00 -3.67
CA PHE A 287 -1.82 -3.31 -3.66
C PHE A 287 -2.15 -4.73 -4.14
N SER A 288 -1.20 -5.44 -4.76
CA SER A 288 -1.31 -6.88 -5.07
C SER A 288 -1.62 -7.75 -3.85
N ALA A 289 -1.24 -7.30 -2.64
CA ALA A 289 -1.59 -7.96 -1.38
C ALA A 289 -3.10 -7.90 -1.04
N PHE A 290 -3.85 -6.99 -1.66
CA PHE A 290 -5.24 -6.67 -1.34
C PHE A 290 -6.20 -6.84 -2.51
N THR A 291 -5.73 -6.69 -3.75
CA THR A 291 -6.52 -6.87 -4.97
C THR A 291 -5.75 -7.62 -6.04
N PHE A 292 -6.48 -8.33 -6.91
CA PHE A 292 -5.91 -9.03 -8.05
C PHE A 292 -6.30 -8.37 -9.39
N GLU A 293 -7.40 -7.63 -9.46
CA GLU A 293 -7.83 -7.03 -10.72
C GLU A 293 -6.88 -5.88 -11.12
N GLY A 294 -6.49 -5.83 -12.39
CA GLY A 294 -5.62 -4.78 -12.91
C GLY A 294 -4.14 -4.87 -12.53
N ILE A 295 -3.77 -5.74 -11.58
CA ILE A 295 -2.36 -5.97 -11.18
C ILE A 295 -1.57 -6.56 -12.35
N ASP A 296 -0.43 -5.94 -12.68
CA ASP A 296 0.48 -6.33 -13.76
C ASP A 296 1.94 -6.17 -13.28
N MET A 297 2.52 -7.26 -12.76
CA MET A 297 3.91 -7.25 -12.25
C MET A 297 4.94 -6.98 -13.36
N SER A 298 4.65 -7.42 -14.58
CA SER A 298 5.54 -7.18 -15.74
C SER A 298 5.58 -5.70 -16.09
N MET A 299 4.43 -5.02 -16.03
CA MET A 299 4.37 -3.57 -16.19
C MET A 299 5.14 -2.85 -15.08
N ALA A 300 5.00 -3.27 -13.82
CA ALA A 300 5.76 -2.70 -12.71
C ALA A 300 7.27 -2.80 -12.93
N GLU A 301 7.75 -3.95 -13.39
CA GLU A 301 9.15 -4.18 -13.73
C GLU A 301 9.63 -3.24 -14.85
N LYS A 302 8.86 -3.08 -15.94
CA LYS A 302 9.21 -2.13 -17.03
C LYS A 302 9.38 -0.70 -16.50
N ILE A 303 8.41 -0.24 -15.71
CA ILE A 303 8.43 1.11 -15.13
C ILE A 303 9.63 1.28 -14.18
N LEU A 304 9.92 0.27 -13.35
CA LEU A 304 11.09 0.28 -12.47
C LEU A 304 12.41 0.29 -13.23
N ASN A 305 12.53 -0.56 -14.26
CA ASN A 305 13.74 -0.67 -15.06
C ASN A 305 14.05 0.64 -15.82
N TYR A 306 13.03 1.36 -16.29
CA TYR A 306 13.22 2.70 -16.85
C TYR A 306 13.70 3.70 -15.79
N ASN A 307 13.01 3.76 -14.65
CA ASN A 307 13.31 4.77 -13.64
C ASN A 307 14.62 4.52 -12.90
N ILE A 308 15.02 3.28 -12.65
CA ILE A 308 16.30 2.97 -11.98
C ILE A 308 17.51 3.34 -12.88
N LYS A 309 17.37 3.30 -14.21
CA LYS A 309 18.39 3.83 -15.13
C LYS A 309 18.55 5.35 -14.98
N ARG A 310 17.45 6.07 -14.75
CA ARG A 310 17.43 7.54 -14.58
C ARG A 310 17.88 7.97 -13.19
N TYR A 311 17.51 7.20 -12.17
CA TYR A 311 17.83 7.44 -10.75
C TYR A 311 18.49 6.20 -10.11
N PRO A 312 19.76 5.88 -10.42
CA PRO A 312 20.42 4.67 -9.91
C PRO A 312 20.49 4.56 -8.38
N ASN A 313 20.52 5.70 -7.70
CA ASN A 313 20.49 5.81 -6.23
C ASN A 313 19.14 6.29 -5.70
N GLY A 314 18.11 6.32 -6.54
CA GLY A 314 16.77 6.74 -6.13
C GLY A 314 16.13 5.73 -5.20
N VAL A 315 15.99 6.11 -3.93
CA VAL A 315 15.60 5.22 -2.83
C VAL A 315 14.23 4.56 -3.09
N PHE A 316 13.26 5.29 -3.64
CA PHE A 316 11.93 4.76 -3.97
C PHE A 316 11.98 3.66 -5.05
N PHE A 317 12.89 3.77 -6.03
CA PHE A 317 13.04 2.77 -7.07
C PHE A 317 13.83 1.55 -6.58
N LEU A 318 14.79 1.73 -5.68
CA LEU A 318 15.45 0.62 -4.99
C LEU A 318 14.43 -0.15 -4.12
N PHE A 319 13.56 0.54 -3.39
CA PHE A 319 12.45 -0.08 -2.67
C PHE A 319 11.52 -0.85 -3.60
N GLY A 320 11.15 -0.25 -4.73
CA GLY A 320 10.35 -0.91 -5.75
C GLY A 320 11.01 -2.18 -6.30
N GLN A 321 12.31 -2.16 -6.59
CA GLN A 321 13.05 -3.34 -7.03
C GLN A 321 13.08 -4.43 -5.97
N GLY A 322 13.34 -4.08 -4.70
CA GLY A 322 13.26 -5.03 -3.60
C GLY A 322 11.87 -5.65 -3.48
N ARG A 323 10.82 -4.84 -3.57
CA ARG A 323 9.43 -5.34 -3.50
C ARG A 323 9.08 -6.23 -4.68
N LEU A 324 9.50 -5.89 -5.90
CA LEU A 324 9.33 -6.74 -7.09
C LEU A 324 10.00 -8.10 -6.88
N LYS A 325 11.23 -8.12 -6.36
CA LYS A 325 11.95 -9.36 -6.04
C LYS A 325 11.23 -10.19 -4.97
N LEU A 326 10.70 -9.55 -3.95
CA LEU A 326 9.91 -10.22 -2.92
C LEU A 326 8.62 -10.84 -3.48
N CYS A 327 7.87 -10.10 -4.31
CA CYS A 327 6.68 -10.63 -5.00
C CYS A 327 6.99 -11.81 -5.94
N ARG A 328 8.23 -11.90 -6.42
CA ARG A 328 8.73 -13.00 -7.26
C ARG A 328 9.31 -14.17 -6.47
N SER A 329 9.13 -14.20 -5.15
CA SER A 329 9.72 -15.20 -4.25
C SER A 329 11.26 -15.24 -4.30
N GLN A 330 11.89 -14.07 -4.51
CA GLN A 330 13.34 -13.86 -4.48
C GLN A 330 13.78 -12.99 -3.29
N PRO A 331 13.45 -13.35 -2.03
CA PRO A 331 13.72 -12.49 -0.86
C PRO A 331 15.21 -12.20 -0.64
N ALA A 332 16.12 -13.11 -0.99
CA ALA A 332 17.57 -12.87 -0.87
C ALA A 332 18.05 -11.70 -1.77
N GLU A 333 17.54 -11.60 -2.99
CA GLU A 333 17.81 -10.46 -3.87
C GLU A 333 17.14 -9.18 -3.34
N ALA A 334 15.93 -9.29 -2.78
CA ALA A 334 15.22 -8.16 -2.19
C ALA A 334 16.04 -7.51 -1.05
N LEU A 335 16.66 -8.32 -0.18
CA LEU A 335 17.54 -7.84 0.90
C LEU A 335 18.68 -6.94 0.38
N ALA A 336 19.30 -7.30 -0.75
CA ALA A 336 20.37 -6.49 -1.33
C ALA A 336 19.89 -5.09 -1.77
N TYR A 337 18.69 -5.00 -2.35
CA TYR A 337 18.08 -3.72 -2.72
C TYR A 337 17.72 -2.87 -1.51
N TYR A 338 17.16 -3.46 -0.45
CA TYR A 338 16.80 -2.71 0.77
C TYR A 338 18.02 -2.23 1.55
N GLN A 339 19.08 -3.04 1.58
CA GLN A 339 20.38 -2.64 2.13
C GLN A 339 20.95 -1.47 1.33
N ARG A 340 20.94 -1.55 -0.01
CA ARG A 340 21.37 -0.46 -0.88
C ARG A 340 20.54 0.81 -0.67
N ALA A 341 19.22 0.68 -0.50
CA ALA A 341 18.32 1.80 -0.22
C ALA A 341 18.71 2.54 1.08
N MET A 342 19.09 1.81 2.14
CA MET A 342 19.58 2.43 3.38
C MET A 342 20.92 3.13 3.18
N GLU A 343 21.83 2.53 2.41
CA GLU A 343 23.15 3.10 2.14
C GLU A 343 23.09 4.42 1.36
N VAL A 344 22.17 4.53 0.39
CA VAL A 344 22.05 5.74 -0.47
C VAL A 344 21.25 6.87 0.17
N GLN A 345 20.54 6.60 1.25
CA GLN A 345 19.63 7.56 1.86
C GLN A 345 19.94 7.72 3.34
N ASN A 346 20.79 8.67 3.70
CA ASN A 346 21.17 8.95 5.09
C ASN A 346 20.53 10.22 5.67
N GLN A 347 19.80 10.99 4.86
CA GLN A 347 19.17 12.26 5.23
C GLN A 347 17.82 12.02 5.92
N TYR A 348 17.05 11.07 5.40
CA TYR A 348 15.69 10.75 5.87
C TYR A 348 15.69 9.40 6.60
N ARG A 349 15.97 9.43 7.91
CA ARG A 349 16.10 8.21 8.73
C ARG A 349 14.87 7.31 8.71
N ASN A 350 13.67 7.87 8.54
CA ASN A 350 12.44 7.10 8.44
C ASN A 350 12.38 6.18 7.21
N LEU A 351 13.13 6.47 6.15
CA LEU A 351 13.27 5.54 5.00
C LEU A 351 14.00 4.26 5.42
N HIS A 352 14.93 4.31 6.39
CA HIS A 352 15.55 3.10 6.93
C HIS A 352 14.53 2.22 7.65
N HIS A 353 13.53 2.79 8.31
CA HIS A 353 12.49 2.00 8.96
C HIS A 353 11.66 1.21 7.93
N ILE A 354 11.39 1.79 6.76
CA ILE A 354 10.76 1.04 5.66
C ILE A 354 11.67 -0.12 5.22
N SER A 355 12.99 0.10 5.06
CA SER A 355 13.93 -0.98 4.76
C SER A 355 13.96 -2.06 5.83
N PHE A 356 14.06 -1.72 7.11
CA PHE A 356 14.06 -2.70 8.19
C PHE A 356 12.76 -3.52 8.21
N TRP A 357 11.62 -2.91 7.91
CA TRP A 357 10.35 -3.61 7.80
C TRP A 357 10.35 -4.60 6.62
N GLU A 358 10.75 -4.17 5.44
CA GLU A 358 10.77 -5.07 4.27
C GLU A 358 11.81 -6.18 4.45
N MET A 359 12.96 -5.87 5.05
CA MET A 359 14.00 -6.83 5.37
C MET A 359 13.55 -7.83 6.43
N SER A 360 12.80 -7.42 7.46
CA SER A 360 12.29 -8.36 8.45
C SER A 360 11.34 -9.37 7.81
N VAL A 361 10.43 -8.91 6.95
CA VAL A 361 9.51 -9.79 6.20
C VAL A 361 10.27 -10.69 5.21
N ALA A 362 11.26 -10.17 4.49
CA ALA A 362 12.09 -10.96 3.58
C ALA A 362 12.90 -12.04 4.32
N ASN A 363 13.42 -11.74 5.51
CA ASN A 363 14.10 -12.73 6.36
C ASN A 363 13.12 -13.77 6.91
N LEU A 364 11.89 -13.40 7.29
CA LEU A 364 10.84 -14.38 7.61
C LEU A 364 10.52 -15.29 6.42
N ALA A 365 10.49 -14.76 5.20
CA ALA A 365 10.29 -15.54 3.97
C ALA A 365 11.45 -16.51 3.67
N LEU A 366 12.67 -16.18 4.10
CA LEU A 366 13.84 -17.06 4.09
C LEU A 366 13.90 -18.02 5.30
N TRP A 367 13.00 -17.84 6.26
CA TRP A 367 13.04 -18.48 7.59
C TRP A 367 14.35 -18.21 8.35
N ASP A 368 15.00 -17.06 8.10
CA ASP A 368 16.14 -16.56 8.89
C ASP A 368 15.64 -15.71 10.06
N ILE A 369 15.30 -16.40 11.15
CA ILE A 369 14.69 -15.78 12.33
C ILE A 369 15.66 -14.81 13.02
N SER A 370 16.96 -15.12 13.04
CA SER A 370 17.97 -14.25 13.68
C SER A 370 18.13 -12.94 12.92
N ALA A 371 18.24 -12.98 11.59
CA ALA A 371 18.31 -11.76 10.79
C ALA A 371 17.00 -10.93 10.86
N SER A 372 15.85 -11.61 10.90
CA SER A 372 14.56 -10.94 11.10
C SER A 372 14.48 -10.25 12.47
N LEU A 373 14.95 -10.89 13.54
CA LEU A 373 14.94 -10.35 14.90
C LEU A 373 15.69 -9.02 14.99
N GLU A 374 16.87 -8.93 14.37
CA GLU A 374 17.68 -7.71 14.39
C GLU A 374 16.94 -6.53 13.73
N CYS A 375 16.24 -6.79 12.63
CA CYS A 375 15.40 -5.78 11.98
C CYS A 375 14.24 -5.33 12.89
N TRP A 376 13.54 -6.27 13.55
CA TRP A 376 12.46 -5.93 14.48
C TRP A 376 12.94 -5.14 15.70
N ARG A 377 14.11 -5.47 16.25
CA ARG A 377 14.73 -4.72 17.35
C ARG A 377 15.04 -3.28 16.96
N LYS A 378 15.59 -3.07 15.76
CA LYS A 378 15.86 -1.73 15.23
C LYS A 378 14.58 -0.92 15.12
N LEU A 379 13.53 -1.51 14.52
CA LEU A 379 12.22 -0.86 14.41
C LEU A 379 11.62 -0.54 15.78
N HIS A 380 11.64 -1.49 16.71
CA HIS A 380 11.09 -1.29 18.05
C HIS A 380 11.81 -0.17 18.82
N ALA A 381 13.14 -0.09 18.68
CA ALA A 381 13.95 0.93 19.34
C ALA A 381 13.79 2.34 18.75
N GLU A 382 13.65 2.45 17.42
CA GLU A 382 13.83 3.71 16.71
C GLU A 382 12.54 4.27 16.10
N ALA A 383 11.63 3.41 15.63
CA ALA A 383 10.47 3.85 14.86
C ALA A 383 9.28 4.21 15.76
N THR A 384 8.58 5.26 15.38
CA THR A 384 7.38 5.79 16.05
C THR A 384 6.09 5.18 15.51
N TRP A 385 6.11 4.66 14.29
CA TRP A 385 4.97 3.99 13.66
C TRP A 385 4.78 2.57 14.20
N SER A 386 3.57 2.13 14.48
CA SER A 386 3.19 0.74 14.81
C SER A 386 4.08 -0.01 15.82
N LYS A 387 4.49 0.65 16.91
CA LYS A 387 5.37 0.07 17.94
C LYS A 387 4.89 -1.27 18.50
N ALA A 388 3.58 -1.44 18.70
CA ALA A 388 3.01 -2.71 19.15
C ALA A 388 3.39 -3.88 18.23
N THR A 389 3.39 -3.65 16.90
CA THR A 389 3.76 -4.65 15.90
C THR A 389 5.23 -5.02 15.99
N TYR A 390 6.13 -4.05 16.22
CA TYR A 390 7.56 -4.32 16.31
C TYR A 390 7.94 -5.02 17.61
N ALA A 391 7.30 -4.66 18.73
CA ALA A 391 7.45 -5.36 20.00
C ALA A 391 7.00 -6.83 19.86
N TYR A 392 5.84 -7.06 19.24
CA TYR A 392 5.35 -8.41 18.98
C TYR A 392 6.25 -9.18 18.02
N GLY A 393 6.70 -8.57 16.91
CA GLY A 393 7.63 -9.17 15.95
C GLY A 393 8.95 -9.60 16.60
N THR A 394 9.50 -8.75 17.48
CA THR A 394 10.68 -9.06 18.30
C THR A 394 10.40 -10.26 19.22
N ALA A 395 9.29 -10.22 19.96
CA ALA A 395 8.91 -11.28 20.89
C ALA A 395 8.72 -12.64 20.20
N VAL A 396 8.03 -12.70 19.06
CA VAL A 396 7.81 -13.99 18.37
C VAL A 396 9.09 -14.56 17.76
N CYS A 397 10.02 -13.72 17.29
CA CYS A 397 11.33 -14.21 16.83
C CYS A 397 12.16 -14.76 17.99
N LEU A 398 12.12 -14.10 19.16
CA LEU A 398 12.79 -14.59 20.37
C LEU A 398 12.21 -15.93 20.86
N LEU A 399 10.88 -16.08 20.82
CA LEU A 399 10.21 -17.34 21.16
C LEU A 399 10.61 -18.47 20.19
N GLU A 400 10.70 -18.17 18.90
CA GLU A 400 11.12 -19.13 17.87
C GLU A 400 12.59 -19.57 18.04
N LEU A 401 13.48 -18.65 18.43
CA LEU A 401 14.89 -18.99 18.73
C LEU A 401 15.07 -19.79 20.02
N GLY A 402 14.11 -19.70 20.96
CA GLY A 402 14.03 -20.59 22.12
C GLY A 402 15.17 -20.48 23.14
N THR A 403 15.91 -19.36 23.21
CA THR A 403 16.91 -19.12 24.26
C THR A 403 16.25 -18.75 25.59
N ALA A 404 16.92 -18.96 26.73
CA ALA A 404 16.35 -18.64 28.03
C ALA A 404 16.18 -17.13 28.21
N GLU A 405 17.22 -16.37 27.89
CA GLU A 405 17.23 -14.90 27.92
C GLU A 405 16.21 -14.33 26.94
N GLY A 406 16.08 -14.94 25.75
CA GLY A 406 15.11 -14.53 24.75
C GLY A 406 13.67 -14.73 25.21
N ARG A 407 13.36 -15.82 25.93
CA ARG A 407 12.03 -16.04 26.51
C ARG A 407 11.67 -15.01 27.58
N GLU A 408 12.62 -14.60 28.41
CA GLU A 408 12.41 -13.54 29.41
C GLU A 408 12.13 -12.18 28.73
N GLU A 409 12.93 -11.83 27.72
CA GLU A 409 12.72 -10.61 26.93
C GLU A 409 11.37 -10.64 26.20
N ALA A 410 11.03 -11.76 25.55
CA ALA A 410 9.75 -11.93 24.87
C ALA A 410 8.56 -11.78 25.83
N THR A 411 8.68 -12.31 27.06
CA THR A 411 7.65 -12.17 28.09
C THR A 411 7.41 -10.71 28.45
N ARG A 412 8.47 -9.92 28.68
CA ARG A 412 8.33 -8.47 28.94
C ARG A 412 7.65 -7.76 27.78
N LEU A 413 8.11 -8.00 26.55
CA LEU A 413 7.54 -7.39 25.35
C LEU A 413 6.05 -7.75 25.17
N MET A 414 5.66 -9.01 25.40
CA MET A 414 4.26 -9.43 25.33
C MET A 414 3.38 -8.67 26.35
N HIS A 415 3.89 -8.36 27.54
CA HIS A 415 3.14 -7.52 28.50
C HIS A 415 3.02 -6.05 28.07
N GLU A 416 3.99 -5.53 27.31
CA GLU A 416 3.98 -4.14 26.82
C GLU A 416 3.09 -3.93 25.60
N VAL A 417 2.96 -4.93 24.71
CA VAL A 417 2.22 -4.84 23.42
C VAL A 417 0.82 -4.18 23.54
N PRO A 418 -0.04 -4.52 24.53
CA PRO A 418 -1.37 -3.90 24.64
C PRO A 418 -1.36 -2.39 24.86
N GLU A 419 -0.32 -1.86 25.50
CA GLU A 419 -0.14 -0.45 25.86
C GLU A 419 0.50 0.36 24.71
N LEU A 420 1.20 -0.31 23.80
CA LEU A 420 1.87 0.31 22.64
C LEU A 420 0.94 0.58 21.44
N ARG A 421 -0.36 0.31 21.57
CA ARG A 421 -1.30 0.41 20.45
C ARG A 421 -1.63 1.86 20.10
N GLN A 422 -1.60 2.14 18.81
CA GLN A 422 -1.95 3.42 18.21
C GLN A 422 -3.40 3.43 17.70
N ARG A 423 -3.91 4.63 17.47
CA ARG A 423 -5.24 4.87 16.89
C ARG A 423 -5.13 5.84 15.73
N ILE A 424 -5.91 5.58 14.67
CA ILE A 424 -6.08 6.47 13.52
C ILE A 424 -7.56 6.81 13.44
N ALA A 425 -7.91 8.10 13.36
CA ALA A 425 -9.30 8.58 13.40
C ALA A 425 -10.11 7.99 14.56
N GLY A 426 -9.48 7.89 15.74
CA GLY A 426 -10.08 7.37 16.97
C GLY A 426 -10.25 5.84 17.02
N LYS A 427 -9.88 5.12 15.96
CA LYS A 427 -10.00 3.66 15.87
C LYS A 427 -8.64 2.98 16.00
N SER A 428 -8.58 1.90 16.77
CA SER A 428 -7.38 1.06 16.83
C SER A 428 -7.08 0.43 15.47
N ILE A 429 -5.81 0.33 15.14
CA ILE A 429 -5.33 -0.37 13.94
C ILE A 429 -5.71 -1.86 14.07
N PRO A 430 -6.38 -2.47 13.07
CA PRO A 430 -6.86 -3.86 13.16
C PRO A 430 -5.76 -4.87 13.52
N LEU A 431 -4.59 -4.74 12.91
CA LEU A 431 -3.41 -5.56 13.16
C LEU A 431 -2.94 -5.46 14.63
N GLU A 432 -2.88 -4.25 15.16
CA GLU A 432 -2.44 -4.04 16.54
C GLU A 432 -3.44 -4.59 17.56
N LYS A 433 -4.73 -4.59 17.22
CA LYS A 433 -5.75 -5.29 18.00
C LYS A 433 -5.57 -6.80 17.94
N PHE A 434 -5.17 -7.36 16.80
CA PHE A 434 -4.89 -8.79 16.65
C PHE A 434 -3.69 -9.19 17.53
N ILE A 435 -2.54 -8.54 17.39
CA ILE A 435 -1.33 -8.88 18.17
C ILE A 435 -1.53 -8.65 19.68
N ALA A 436 -2.30 -7.64 20.11
CA ALA A 436 -2.61 -7.45 21.52
C ALA A 436 -3.52 -8.56 22.08
N ARG A 437 -4.34 -9.20 21.24
CA ARG A 437 -5.07 -10.43 21.63
C ARG A 437 -4.12 -11.61 21.73
N LYS A 438 -3.15 -11.74 20.82
CA LYS A 438 -2.10 -12.78 20.89
C LYS A 438 -1.23 -12.64 22.14
N ALA A 439 -0.82 -11.42 22.48
CA ALA A 439 -0.08 -11.11 23.71
C ALA A 439 -0.86 -11.46 25.00
N ARG A 440 -2.18 -11.25 24.98
CA ARG A 440 -3.04 -11.71 26.08
C ARG A 440 -3.12 -13.23 26.14
N LYS A 441 -3.34 -13.89 25.00
CA LYS A 441 -3.34 -15.36 24.88
C LYS A 441 -2.03 -15.96 25.41
N PHE A 442 -0.88 -15.34 25.11
CA PHE A 442 0.43 -15.73 25.64
C PHE A 442 0.45 -15.79 27.17
N THR A 443 -0.05 -14.74 27.84
CA THR A 443 -0.16 -14.72 29.30
C THR A 443 -1.10 -15.82 29.82
N GLU A 444 -2.26 -15.99 29.19
CA GLU A 444 -3.27 -16.98 29.59
C GLU A 444 -2.85 -18.44 29.35
N GLN A 445 -1.86 -18.67 28.47
CA GLN A 445 -1.27 -19.97 28.20
C GLN A 445 0.03 -20.24 28.99
N GLY A 446 0.34 -19.42 30.00
CA GLY A 446 1.52 -19.64 30.84
C GLY A 446 2.84 -19.24 30.18
N GLY A 447 2.82 -18.22 29.33
CA GLY A 447 4.03 -17.69 28.69
C GLY A 447 4.44 -18.45 27.43
N ARG A 448 3.47 -18.96 26.66
CA ARG A 448 3.71 -19.67 25.40
C ARG A 448 2.76 -19.22 24.30
N LEU A 449 3.20 -19.38 23.05
CA LEU A 449 2.36 -19.39 21.86
C LEU A 449 2.93 -20.41 20.87
N ALA A 450 2.07 -21.27 20.31
CA ALA A 450 2.48 -22.22 19.28
C ALA A 450 2.64 -21.52 17.92
N LEU A 451 3.70 -21.83 17.18
CA LEU A 451 3.96 -21.35 15.81
C LEU A 451 3.82 -19.83 15.61
N ALA A 452 4.10 -19.02 16.65
CA ALA A 452 3.84 -17.58 16.61
C ALA A 452 4.64 -16.86 15.52
N GLY A 453 5.89 -17.29 15.27
CA GLY A 453 6.71 -16.77 14.17
C GLY A 453 6.12 -17.08 12.79
N LEU A 454 5.62 -18.31 12.60
CA LEU A 454 5.05 -18.74 11.32
C LEU A 454 3.67 -18.12 11.06
N GLU A 455 2.85 -17.97 12.10
CA GLU A 455 1.59 -17.22 12.04
C GLU A 455 1.84 -15.75 11.68
N PHE A 456 2.87 -15.15 12.27
CA PHE A 456 3.29 -13.78 11.95
C PHE A 456 3.79 -13.67 10.51
N ALA A 457 4.59 -14.63 10.04
CA ALA A 457 5.01 -14.72 8.65
C ALA A 457 3.80 -14.84 7.69
N TYR A 458 2.77 -15.62 8.03
CA TYR A 458 1.54 -15.69 7.25
C TYR A 458 0.84 -14.32 7.14
N VAL A 459 0.69 -13.61 8.27
CA VAL A 459 0.03 -12.29 8.32
C VAL A 459 0.72 -11.26 7.42
N PHE A 460 2.04 -11.32 7.30
CA PHE A 460 2.84 -10.41 6.44
C PHE A 460 3.24 -11.01 5.09
N LEU A 461 2.54 -12.07 4.65
CA LEU A 461 2.78 -12.72 3.35
C LEU A 461 4.19 -13.33 3.20
N GLY A 462 4.92 -13.54 4.29
CA GLY A 462 6.23 -14.19 4.30
C GLY A 462 6.19 -15.61 3.73
N ILE A 463 5.15 -16.39 4.02
CA ILE A 463 4.99 -17.73 3.42
C ILE A 463 4.69 -17.64 1.92
N ALA A 464 3.95 -16.62 1.49
CA ALA A 464 3.61 -16.43 0.07
C ALA A 464 4.84 -16.04 -0.77
N HIS A 465 5.72 -15.22 -0.20
CA HIS A 465 6.96 -14.76 -0.82
C HIS A 465 8.17 -15.68 -0.55
N ALA A 466 7.97 -16.80 0.15
CA ALA A 466 9.04 -17.74 0.43
C ALA A 466 9.40 -18.55 -0.82
N PRO A 467 10.70 -18.82 -1.07
CA PRO A 467 11.10 -19.81 -2.05
C PRO A 467 10.50 -21.18 -1.69
N HIS A 468 10.13 -21.96 -2.71
CA HIS A 468 9.54 -23.29 -2.53
C HIS A 468 10.36 -24.18 -1.57
N ALA A 469 11.69 -24.21 -1.76
CA ALA A 469 12.61 -24.97 -0.93
C ALA A 469 12.59 -24.54 0.55
N VAL A 470 12.36 -23.26 0.85
CA VAL A 470 12.27 -22.77 2.24
C VAL A 470 10.96 -23.25 2.88
N VAL A 471 9.84 -23.17 2.16
CA VAL A 471 8.55 -23.66 2.67
C VAL A 471 8.65 -25.15 3.01
N GLN A 472 9.22 -25.95 2.11
CA GLN A 472 9.34 -27.40 2.26
C GLN A 472 10.37 -27.81 3.32
N ALA A 473 11.56 -27.21 3.33
CA ALA A 473 12.67 -27.66 4.18
C ALA A 473 12.74 -26.96 5.55
N ARG A 474 12.07 -25.82 5.73
CA ARG A 474 12.17 -25.01 6.95
C ARG A 474 10.83 -24.76 7.62
N MET A 475 9.81 -24.32 6.88
CA MET A 475 8.53 -23.90 7.49
C MET A 475 7.59 -25.08 7.80
N LEU A 476 7.33 -25.96 6.82
CA LEU A 476 6.44 -27.11 6.99
C LEU A 476 6.91 -28.07 8.11
N PRO A 477 8.22 -28.35 8.29
CA PRO A 477 8.70 -29.17 9.39
C PRO A 477 8.37 -28.63 10.79
N GLN A 478 8.29 -27.30 10.98
CA GLN A 478 7.86 -26.72 12.27
C GLN A 478 6.41 -27.10 12.58
N VAL A 479 5.56 -27.08 11.55
CA VAL A 479 4.15 -27.45 11.66
C VAL A 479 4.00 -28.94 11.94
N ASP A 480 4.70 -29.78 11.18
CA ASP A 480 4.63 -31.24 11.34
C ASP A 480 5.15 -31.68 12.72
N ALA A 481 6.20 -31.04 13.25
CA ALA A 481 6.69 -31.28 14.60
C ALA A 481 5.65 -30.96 15.69
N LEU A 482 4.92 -29.85 15.54
CA LEU A 482 3.84 -29.50 16.47
C LEU A 482 2.65 -30.47 16.34
N LEU A 483 2.26 -30.84 15.12
CA LEU A 483 1.17 -31.79 14.89
C LEU A 483 1.49 -33.15 15.52
N ALA A 484 2.73 -33.63 15.44
CA ALA A 484 3.15 -34.87 16.09
C ALA A 484 3.00 -34.81 17.62
N ARG A 485 3.37 -33.67 18.25
CA ARG A 485 3.18 -33.45 19.69
C ARG A 485 1.70 -33.41 20.09
N LEU A 486 0.87 -32.75 19.30
CA LEU A 486 -0.57 -32.68 19.53
C LEU A 486 -1.22 -34.06 19.36
N ASP A 487 -0.84 -34.83 18.34
CA ASP A 487 -1.41 -36.16 18.11
C ASP A 487 -1.14 -37.11 19.29
N ALA A 488 0.04 -37.02 19.91
CA ALA A 488 0.36 -37.76 21.14
C ALA A 488 -0.59 -37.44 22.32
N CYS A 489 -1.22 -36.26 22.31
CA CYS A 489 -2.19 -35.82 23.32
C CYS A 489 -3.66 -35.93 22.86
N LYS A 490 -3.95 -36.41 21.64
CA LYS A 490 -5.30 -36.38 21.05
C LYS A 490 -6.38 -37.07 21.88
N GLY A 491 -6.04 -38.18 22.53
CA GLY A 491 -6.95 -38.90 23.43
C GLY A 491 -7.12 -38.25 24.80
N ARG A 492 -6.21 -37.34 25.18
CA ARG A 492 -6.20 -36.65 26.48
C ARG A 492 -5.81 -35.17 26.30
N PRO A 493 -6.62 -34.34 25.59
CA PRO A 493 -6.28 -32.95 25.30
C PRO A 493 -5.95 -32.10 26.54
N GLY A 494 -6.55 -32.42 27.68
CA GLY A 494 -6.29 -31.73 28.96
C GLY A 494 -4.90 -31.95 29.55
N GLU A 495 -4.08 -32.85 28.99
CA GLU A 495 -2.69 -33.04 29.41
C GLU A 495 -1.69 -32.25 28.56
N TYR A 496 -2.12 -31.73 27.42
CA TYR A 496 -1.25 -30.94 26.55
C TYR A 496 -0.90 -29.60 27.20
N GLU A 497 0.39 -29.32 27.37
CA GLU A 497 0.92 -28.07 27.93
C GLU A 497 0.21 -27.64 29.23
N GLY A 498 0.02 -28.58 30.16
CA GLY A 498 -0.65 -28.30 31.44
C GLY A 498 -2.15 -28.03 31.32
N GLY A 499 -2.79 -28.49 30.25
CA GLY A 499 -4.22 -28.29 29.98
C GLY A 499 -4.54 -27.01 29.21
N HIS A 500 -3.53 -26.33 28.69
CA HIS A 500 -3.72 -25.08 27.96
C HIS A 500 -3.70 -25.30 26.45
N GLY A 501 -4.70 -24.76 25.74
CA GLY A 501 -4.56 -24.37 24.33
C GLY A 501 -4.50 -25.47 23.28
N TYR A 502 -4.79 -26.74 23.60
CA TYR A 502 -4.73 -27.85 22.65
C TYR A 502 -5.49 -27.56 21.34
N TRP A 503 -6.74 -27.11 21.44
CA TRP A 503 -7.59 -26.89 20.26
C TRP A 503 -7.16 -25.67 19.43
N ASP A 504 -6.78 -24.57 20.08
CA ASP A 504 -6.24 -23.41 19.38
C ASP A 504 -4.95 -23.75 18.62
N ASP A 505 -4.04 -24.50 19.26
CA ASP A 505 -2.76 -24.88 18.65
C ASP A 505 -2.94 -25.90 17.52
N LEU A 506 -3.85 -26.87 17.68
CA LEU A 506 -4.19 -27.84 16.64
C LEU A 506 -4.82 -27.18 15.42
N CYS A 507 -5.75 -26.26 15.62
CA CYS A 507 -6.36 -25.52 14.51
C CYS A 507 -5.32 -24.62 13.82
N LEU A 508 -4.46 -23.94 14.58
CA LEU A 508 -3.38 -23.13 13.99
C LEU A 508 -2.40 -23.99 13.19
N ALA A 509 -1.97 -25.13 13.74
CA ALA A 509 -1.04 -26.03 13.06
C ALA A 509 -1.64 -26.57 11.75
N ARG A 510 -2.89 -27.05 11.77
CA ARG A 510 -3.57 -27.52 10.54
C ARG A 510 -3.80 -26.41 9.53
N PHE A 511 -4.17 -25.21 9.99
CA PHE A 511 -4.26 -24.04 9.13
C PHE A 511 -2.93 -23.82 8.40
N LEU A 512 -1.82 -23.65 9.14
CA LEU A 512 -0.52 -23.38 8.58
C LEU A 512 0.02 -24.54 7.73
N GLN A 513 -0.33 -25.79 8.05
CA GLN A 513 -0.01 -26.96 7.22
C GLN A 513 -0.68 -26.82 5.85
N GLY A 514 -1.98 -26.51 5.83
CA GLY A 514 -2.72 -26.27 4.61
C GLY A 514 -2.14 -25.12 3.79
N ILE A 515 -1.72 -24.03 4.43
CA ILE A 515 -1.06 -22.90 3.75
C ILE A 515 0.26 -23.32 3.12
N CYS A 516 1.16 -23.94 3.88
CA CYS A 516 2.48 -24.34 3.37
C CYS A 516 2.34 -25.30 2.18
N LEU A 517 1.47 -26.31 2.32
CA LEU A 517 1.21 -27.28 1.26
C LEU A 517 0.51 -26.66 0.04
N ARG A 518 -0.37 -25.66 0.24
CA ARG A 518 -0.96 -24.90 -0.88
C ARG A 518 0.10 -24.15 -1.68
N TYR A 519 1.05 -23.49 -1.02
CA TYR A 519 2.14 -22.78 -1.71
C TYR A 519 3.18 -23.71 -2.32
N ILE A 520 3.39 -24.90 -1.75
CA ILE A 520 4.16 -25.99 -2.39
C ILE A 520 3.48 -26.41 -3.69
N ALA A 521 2.18 -26.72 -3.64
CA ALA A 521 1.47 -27.19 -4.83
C ALA A 521 1.18 -26.10 -5.88
N TYR A 522 0.97 -24.87 -5.41
CA TYR A 522 0.60 -23.71 -6.19
C TYR A 522 1.30 -22.46 -5.61
N PRO A 523 2.53 -22.18 -6.07
CA PRO A 523 3.20 -20.91 -5.80
C PRO A 523 2.34 -19.72 -6.24
N ASP A 524 2.70 -18.52 -5.78
CA ASP A 524 2.07 -17.29 -6.27
C ASP A 524 2.21 -17.20 -7.80
N PRO A 525 1.20 -16.69 -8.55
CA PRO A 525 1.26 -16.61 -10.01
C PRO A 525 2.49 -15.86 -10.55
N ASP A 526 3.00 -14.90 -9.80
CA ASP A 526 4.15 -14.08 -10.19
C ASP A 526 5.48 -14.59 -9.59
N ALA A 527 5.47 -15.70 -8.84
CA ALA A 527 6.68 -16.32 -8.31
C ALA A 527 7.59 -16.83 -9.43
N VAL A 528 8.88 -16.52 -9.35
CA VAL A 528 9.91 -17.13 -10.21
C VAL A 528 10.38 -18.39 -9.50
N VAL A 529 10.01 -19.53 -10.06
CA VAL A 529 10.38 -20.84 -9.49
C VAL A 529 11.56 -21.41 -10.27
N ASP A 530 12.55 -21.94 -9.57
CA ASP A 530 13.70 -22.59 -10.18
C ASP A 530 13.23 -23.86 -10.90
N GLY A 531 13.64 -24.06 -12.16
CA GLY A 531 13.17 -25.12 -13.06
C GLY A 531 13.48 -26.57 -12.64
N SER A 532 13.88 -26.79 -11.38
CA SER A 532 14.01 -28.10 -10.73
C SER A 532 12.71 -28.58 -10.07
N ASP A 533 11.58 -27.90 -10.30
CA ASP A 533 10.31 -28.20 -9.66
C ASP A 533 9.86 -29.66 -9.83
N GLU A 534 9.32 -30.17 -8.73
CA GLU A 534 9.00 -31.56 -8.48
C GLU A 534 8.08 -32.19 -9.55
N PRO A 535 8.20 -33.52 -9.78
CA PRO A 535 7.27 -34.24 -10.65
C PRO A 535 5.81 -34.02 -10.24
N GLU A 536 4.88 -34.09 -11.20
CA GLU A 536 3.43 -33.87 -11.04
C GLU A 536 2.82 -34.59 -9.83
N SER A 537 3.39 -35.75 -9.43
CA SER A 537 3.01 -36.50 -8.23
C SER A 537 3.20 -35.75 -6.90
N GLY A 538 4.26 -34.96 -6.75
CA GLY A 538 4.52 -34.17 -5.53
C GLY A 538 3.49 -33.06 -5.34
N LYS A 539 3.07 -32.45 -6.45
CA LYS A 539 1.99 -31.47 -6.49
C LYS A 539 0.65 -32.07 -6.08
N THR A 540 0.26 -33.23 -6.60
CA THR A 540 -1.01 -33.88 -6.24
C THR A 540 -1.05 -34.28 -4.76
N ASP A 541 0.04 -34.80 -4.21
CA ASP A 541 0.14 -35.11 -2.77
C ASP A 541 -0.05 -33.86 -1.90
N ALA A 542 0.68 -32.78 -2.22
CA ALA A 542 0.61 -31.53 -1.48
C ALA A 542 -0.82 -30.94 -1.49
N GLN A 543 -1.54 -31.00 -2.62
CA GLN A 543 -2.92 -30.55 -2.70
C GLN A 543 -3.87 -31.38 -1.83
N GLY A 544 -3.78 -32.70 -1.90
CA GLY A 544 -4.63 -33.60 -1.12
C GLY A 544 -4.42 -33.38 0.38
N ARG A 545 -3.16 -33.27 0.80
CA ARG A 545 -2.81 -32.98 2.20
C ARG A 545 -3.26 -31.58 2.63
N ALA A 546 -3.16 -30.57 1.76
CA ALA A 546 -3.64 -29.22 2.05
C ALA A 546 -5.17 -29.20 2.28
N ALA A 547 -5.94 -29.83 1.40
CA ALA A 547 -7.38 -29.95 1.53
C ALA A 547 -7.76 -30.68 2.83
N ALA A 548 -7.12 -31.82 3.11
CA ALA A 548 -7.35 -32.58 4.34
C ALA A 548 -7.06 -31.75 5.61
N ALA A 549 -6.00 -30.94 5.60
CA ALA A 549 -5.66 -30.06 6.71
C ALA A 549 -6.73 -28.97 6.93
N PHE A 550 -7.21 -28.32 5.85
CA PHE A 550 -8.28 -27.33 5.94
C PHE A 550 -9.60 -27.95 6.40
N GLU A 551 -10.01 -29.10 5.86
CA GLU A 551 -11.22 -29.80 6.30
C GLU A 551 -11.16 -30.23 7.76
N ALA A 552 -10.01 -30.73 8.20
CA ALA A 552 -9.79 -31.10 9.59
C ALA A 552 -9.80 -29.88 10.52
N ASN A 553 -9.33 -28.72 10.07
CA ASN A 553 -9.47 -27.48 10.82
C ASN A 553 -10.94 -27.04 10.94
N LEU A 554 -11.67 -26.98 9.82
CA LEU A 554 -13.10 -26.62 9.83
C LEU A 554 -13.93 -27.51 10.75
N ARG A 555 -13.63 -28.81 10.81
CA ARG A 555 -14.29 -29.77 11.71
C ARG A 555 -14.06 -29.45 13.18
N ASP A 556 -12.85 -29.05 13.55
CA ASP A 556 -12.43 -28.89 14.94
C ASP A 556 -12.52 -27.43 15.42
N ALA A 557 -12.77 -26.48 14.52
CA ALA A 557 -12.83 -25.05 14.79
C ALA A 557 -13.86 -24.63 15.84
N ALA A 558 -14.90 -25.45 16.06
CA ALA A 558 -15.89 -25.24 17.12
C ALA A 558 -15.28 -25.33 18.53
N ASN A 559 -14.11 -25.97 18.68
CA ASN A 559 -13.42 -26.13 19.96
C ASN A 559 -12.37 -25.05 20.24
N ILE A 560 -12.14 -24.12 19.30
CA ILE A 560 -11.20 -23.01 19.49
C ILE A 560 -11.68 -22.16 20.66
N GLN A 561 -10.75 -21.69 21.50
CA GLN A 561 -11.04 -20.82 22.65
C GLN A 561 -10.76 -19.34 22.37
N TYR A 562 -9.71 -19.02 21.59
CA TYR A 562 -9.24 -17.65 21.37
C TYR A 562 -9.18 -17.25 19.90
N ASP A 563 -8.52 -18.07 19.08
CA ASP A 563 -8.11 -17.70 17.71
C ASP A 563 -9.18 -17.97 16.66
N HIS A 564 -10.42 -17.51 16.92
CA HIS A 564 -11.58 -17.80 16.05
C HIS A 564 -11.45 -17.29 14.62
N TYR A 565 -10.53 -16.36 14.37
CA TYR A 565 -10.23 -15.89 13.02
C TYR A 565 -9.80 -17.06 12.11
N LEU A 566 -9.20 -18.12 12.67
CA LEU A 566 -8.76 -19.31 11.94
C LEU A 566 -9.88 -19.98 11.15
N LEU A 567 -11.11 -20.01 11.67
CA LEU A 567 -12.26 -20.59 10.96
C LEU A 567 -12.51 -19.86 9.63
N TYR A 568 -12.60 -18.53 9.70
CA TYR A 568 -12.89 -17.70 8.54
C TYR A 568 -11.73 -17.68 7.54
N TYR A 569 -10.50 -17.60 8.05
CA TYR A 569 -9.28 -17.65 7.22
C TYR A 569 -9.11 -19.01 6.56
N THR A 570 -9.52 -20.11 7.21
CA THR A 570 -9.51 -21.46 6.62
C THR A 570 -10.48 -21.54 5.45
N HIS A 571 -11.70 -20.99 5.56
CA HIS A 571 -12.61 -20.92 4.42
C HIS A 571 -12.02 -20.12 3.25
N TYR A 572 -11.42 -18.97 3.52
CA TYR A 572 -10.77 -18.16 2.49
C TYR A 572 -9.65 -18.94 1.78
N GLU A 573 -8.74 -19.56 2.52
CA GLU A 573 -7.59 -20.26 1.94
C GLU A 573 -7.96 -21.60 1.29
N TYR A 574 -8.99 -22.29 1.81
CA TYR A 574 -9.53 -23.47 1.15
C TYR A 574 -10.23 -23.10 -0.16
N GLY A 575 -10.97 -21.99 -0.18
CA GLY A 575 -11.56 -21.46 -1.41
C GLY A 575 -10.50 -21.16 -2.48
N ARG A 576 -9.35 -20.57 -2.08
CA ARG A 576 -8.22 -20.35 -2.99
C ARG A 576 -7.61 -21.64 -3.52
N LEU A 577 -7.45 -22.66 -2.66
CA LEU A 577 -6.95 -23.97 -3.11
C LEU A 577 -7.88 -24.59 -4.16
N LEU A 578 -9.19 -24.60 -3.92
CA LEU A 578 -10.19 -25.13 -4.85
C LEU A 578 -10.18 -24.36 -6.18
N ALA A 579 -10.02 -23.04 -6.13
CA ALA A 579 -9.89 -22.23 -7.34
C ALA A 579 -8.64 -22.62 -8.16
N CYS A 580 -7.50 -22.85 -7.51
CA CYS A 580 -6.27 -23.34 -8.17
C CYS A 580 -6.44 -24.75 -8.77
N GLN A 581 -7.34 -25.57 -8.20
CA GLN A 581 -7.71 -26.89 -8.73
C GLN A 581 -8.74 -26.81 -9.87
N GLY A 582 -9.30 -25.63 -10.14
CA GLY A 582 -10.34 -25.42 -11.15
C GLY A 582 -11.77 -25.65 -10.63
N ASP A 583 -11.97 -26.00 -9.36
CA ASP A 583 -13.30 -26.10 -8.73
C ASP A 583 -13.80 -24.71 -8.32
N LYS A 584 -14.32 -23.98 -9.32
CA LYS A 584 -14.85 -22.61 -9.11
C LYS A 584 -16.09 -22.59 -8.24
N GLU A 585 -16.94 -23.62 -8.32
CA GLU A 585 -18.15 -23.70 -7.53
C GLU A 585 -17.80 -23.92 -6.05
N GLY A 586 -16.88 -24.83 -5.75
CA GLY A 586 -16.36 -25.03 -4.40
C GLY A 586 -15.65 -23.81 -3.85
N ALA A 587 -14.81 -23.17 -4.67
CA ALA A 587 -14.15 -21.92 -4.31
C ALA A 587 -15.16 -20.84 -3.91
N ARG A 588 -16.16 -20.59 -4.77
CA ARG A 588 -17.20 -19.59 -4.52
C ARG A 588 -18.00 -19.90 -3.26
N ARG A 589 -18.40 -21.16 -3.05
CA ARG A 589 -19.11 -21.57 -1.82
C ARG A 589 -18.36 -21.17 -0.55
N HIS A 590 -17.04 -21.39 -0.50
CA HIS A 590 -16.25 -21.04 0.68
C HIS A 590 -16.01 -19.53 0.83
N LEU A 591 -15.74 -18.83 -0.26
CA LEU A 591 -15.54 -17.37 -0.24
C LEU A 591 -16.82 -16.63 0.16
N ASP A 592 -18.00 -17.10 -0.30
CA ASP A 592 -19.30 -16.52 0.07
C ASP A 592 -19.62 -16.70 1.55
N LEU A 593 -19.17 -17.79 2.19
CA LEU A 593 -19.31 -17.97 3.64
C LEU A 593 -18.61 -16.85 4.40
N VAL A 594 -17.40 -16.48 3.98
CA VAL A 594 -16.63 -15.38 4.57
C VAL A 594 -17.32 -14.04 4.30
N MET A 595 -17.75 -13.78 3.06
CA MET A 595 -18.42 -12.53 2.69
C MET A 595 -19.81 -12.36 3.32
N SER A 596 -20.47 -13.46 3.70
CA SER A 596 -21.82 -13.42 4.29
C SER A 596 -21.91 -12.61 5.58
N GLY A 597 -20.79 -12.46 6.31
CA GLY A 597 -20.74 -11.82 7.61
C GLY A 597 -21.55 -12.52 8.70
N LYS A 598 -22.05 -13.75 8.43
CA LYS A 598 -22.74 -14.58 9.42
C LYS A 598 -21.71 -15.18 10.37
N ALA A 599 -22.10 -15.36 11.63
CA ALA A 599 -21.30 -16.13 12.58
C ALA A 599 -21.27 -17.60 12.12
N LEU A 600 -20.08 -18.10 11.79
CA LEU A 600 -19.85 -19.50 11.40
C LEU A 600 -19.50 -20.38 12.62
N GLU A 601 -19.25 -19.74 13.78
CA GLU A 601 -18.95 -20.40 15.05
C GLU A 601 -20.21 -20.98 15.70
N MET A 602 -20.08 -22.13 16.37
CA MET A 602 -21.15 -22.77 17.13
C MET A 602 -20.93 -22.63 18.65
N PRO A 603 -21.95 -22.29 19.46
CA PRO A 603 -23.29 -21.86 19.05
C PRO A 603 -23.31 -20.36 18.63
N PRO A 604 -23.99 -19.99 17.52
CA PRO A 604 -23.99 -18.65 16.93
C PRO A 604 -24.48 -17.53 17.86
N ALA A 605 -25.20 -17.89 18.93
CA ALA A 605 -25.86 -16.96 19.86
C ALA A 605 -24.94 -16.43 20.98
N SER A 606 -23.73 -16.98 21.15
CA SER A 606 -22.94 -16.71 22.36
C SER A 606 -22.00 -15.51 22.27
N ARG A 607 -21.69 -15.00 21.07
CA ARG A 607 -20.61 -14.01 20.90
C ARG A 607 -21.02 -12.78 20.10
N LYS A 608 -20.98 -11.65 20.81
CA LYS A 608 -21.15 -10.31 20.22
C LYS A 608 -19.77 -9.76 19.85
N GLY A 609 -19.51 -9.55 18.56
CA GLY A 609 -18.31 -8.83 18.10
C GLY A 609 -17.70 -9.39 16.82
N LYS A 610 -16.71 -8.66 16.28
CA LYS A 610 -15.95 -9.04 15.09
C LYS A 610 -14.77 -9.95 15.47
N TYR A 611 -14.50 -10.98 14.67
CA TYR A 611 -13.26 -11.76 14.77
C TYR A 611 -12.06 -10.89 14.36
N SER A 612 -10.86 -11.31 14.76
CA SER A 612 -9.63 -10.55 14.48
C SER A 612 -9.39 -10.48 12.96
N MET A 613 -8.98 -9.31 12.47
CA MET A 613 -8.68 -9.08 11.05
C MET A 613 -9.84 -9.32 10.06
N GLU A 614 -11.10 -9.30 10.52
CA GLU A 614 -12.30 -9.46 9.66
C GLU A 614 -12.30 -8.50 8.46
N SER A 615 -12.11 -7.20 8.68
CA SER A 615 -12.14 -6.23 7.58
C SER A 615 -11.08 -6.51 6.52
N ALA A 616 -9.88 -6.93 6.93
CA ALA A 616 -8.80 -7.28 6.01
C ALA A 616 -9.13 -8.55 5.23
N LEU A 617 -9.70 -9.56 5.90
CA LEU A 617 -10.14 -10.79 5.25
C LEU A 617 -11.24 -10.53 4.22
N HIS A 618 -12.21 -9.67 4.54
CA HIS A 618 -13.29 -9.33 3.61
C HIS A 618 -12.76 -8.62 2.35
N ILE A 619 -11.77 -7.74 2.48
CA ILE A 619 -11.13 -7.10 1.32
C ILE A 619 -10.47 -8.18 0.43
N ARG A 620 -9.67 -9.06 1.02
CA ARG A 620 -8.99 -10.14 0.29
C ARG A 620 -9.97 -11.13 -0.34
N THR A 621 -11.05 -11.47 0.36
CA THR A 621 -12.09 -12.39 -0.12
C THR A 621 -12.88 -11.79 -1.27
N HIS A 622 -13.20 -10.49 -1.19
CA HIS A 622 -13.84 -9.78 -2.30
C HIS A 622 -12.96 -9.78 -3.55
N ALA A 623 -11.66 -9.47 -3.41
CA ALA A 623 -10.71 -9.55 -4.50
C ALA A 623 -10.59 -10.97 -5.08
N ALA A 624 -10.60 -11.99 -4.22
CA ALA A 624 -10.56 -13.38 -4.66
C ALA A 624 -11.81 -13.78 -5.48
N LEU A 625 -13.00 -13.30 -5.09
CA LEU A 625 -14.23 -13.49 -5.87
C LEU A 625 -14.15 -12.78 -7.24
N GLU A 626 -13.66 -11.54 -7.28
CA GLU A 626 -13.44 -10.81 -8.55
C GLU A 626 -12.48 -11.59 -9.48
N ALA A 627 -11.36 -12.07 -8.94
CA ALA A 627 -10.40 -12.86 -9.73
C ALA A 627 -10.99 -14.20 -10.20
N LEU A 628 -11.82 -14.85 -9.39
CA LEU A 628 -12.51 -16.09 -9.78
C LEU A 628 -13.45 -15.87 -10.98
N GLU A 629 -14.14 -14.72 -11.03
CA GLU A 629 -15.00 -14.33 -12.16
C GLU A 629 -14.21 -14.03 -13.43
N LEU A 630 -13.02 -13.45 -13.27
CA LEU A 630 -12.11 -13.13 -14.37
C LEU A 630 -11.20 -14.30 -14.79
N ASN A 631 -11.37 -15.49 -14.19
CA ASN A 631 -10.51 -16.66 -14.41
C ASN A 631 -9.02 -16.41 -14.13
N ARG A 632 -8.71 -15.48 -13.21
CA ARG A 632 -7.35 -15.21 -12.74
C ARG A 632 -6.99 -16.19 -11.63
N ARG A 633 -5.74 -16.67 -11.64
CA ARG A 633 -5.22 -17.57 -10.61
C ARG A 633 -5.09 -16.84 -9.25
N LEU A 634 -5.42 -17.55 -8.17
CA LEU A 634 -5.54 -17.02 -6.79
C LEU A 634 -4.38 -17.34 -5.85
#